data_AF-A0A6I1F7V2-F1
#
_entry.id   AF-A0A6I1F7V2-F1
#
_cell.length_a   1.000
_cell.length_b   1.000
_cell.length_c   1.000
_cell.angle_alpha   90.00
_cell.angle_beta   90.00
_cell.angle_gamma   90.00
#
_symmetry.space_group_name_H-M   'P 1'
#
loop_
_entity.id
_entity.type
_entity.pdbx_description
1 polymer ?
#
loop_
_entity_poly.entity_id
_entity_poly.type
_entity_poly.pdbx_seq_one_letter_code
_entity_poly.pdbx_strand_id
1 'polypeptide(L)'
;MQKLSVLFVVLIILLLVSCEQEEVVKEEKEINTEDIKYSFKHPETGQEYNVVHAYKLYNNYVKKIKDNPSNPKEQVFEEEVIKPIFDSCYKDAEFFERIGKIYSVQAPSEEDLNEIKATMEKIDEDKLNDTVVDALIEASNYIPSEMETNVCIYPSKVSPNSPLMMTEGSGKISAFYINFMKKLYLKLA
;
A
#
# COMPACT_ATOMS: atom_id res chain seq x y z
N MET A 1 16.69 1.91 66.83
CA MET A 1 16.45 2.58 65.54
C MET A 1 17.19 1.94 64.36
N GLN A 2 18.39 1.37 64.52
CA GLN A 2 19.11 0.69 63.41
C GLN A 2 18.40 -0.55 62.82
N LYS A 3 17.68 -1.36 63.62
CA LYS A 3 17.02 -2.59 63.13
C LYS A 3 15.77 -2.34 62.27
N LEU A 4 15.10 -1.19 62.45
CA LEU A 4 13.93 -0.81 61.64
C LEU A 4 14.36 -0.29 60.25
N SER A 5 15.53 0.34 60.18
CA SER A 5 16.10 0.89 58.94
C SER A 5 16.55 -0.19 57.96
N VAL A 6 17.06 -1.31 58.46
CA VAL A 6 17.49 -2.45 57.62
C VAL A 6 16.29 -3.16 56.99
N LEU A 7 15.17 -3.27 57.71
CA LEU A 7 13.95 -3.90 57.19
C LEU A 7 13.34 -3.11 56.02
N PHE A 8 13.44 -1.77 56.07
CA PHE A 8 12.94 -0.88 55.02
C PHE A 8 13.76 -0.97 53.73
N VAL A 9 15.09 -1.13 53.85
CA VAL A 9 16.00 -1.26 52.70
C VAL A 9 15.78 -2.59 51.97
N VAL A 10 15.53 -3.68 52.71
CA VAL A 10 15.26 -5.00 52.12
C VAL A 10 13.92 -5.03 51.36
N LEU A 11 12.91 -4.29 51.84
CA LEU A 11 11.60 -4.22 51.18
C LEU A 11 11.67 -3.46 49.83
N ILE A 12 12.55 -2.46 49.71
CA ILE A 12 12.74 -1.67 48.48
C ILE A 12 13.45 -2.50 47.40
N ILE A 13 14.41 -3.36 47.78
CA ILE A 13 15.13 -4.22 46.83
C ILE A 13 14.19 -5.29 46.23
N LEU A 14 13.23 -5.79 47.00
CA LEU A 14 12.26 -6.78 46.53
C LEU A 14 11.24 -6.20 45.51
N LEU A 15 11.01 -4.89 45.50
CA LEU A 15 10.12 -4.24 44.53
C LEU A 15 10.79 -3.95 43.17
N LEU A 16 12.12 -4.03 43.09
CA LEU A 16 12.87 -3.79 41.85
C LEU A 16 13.08 -5.05 40.99
N VAL A 17 12.66 -6.23 41.46
CA VAL A 17 12.76 -7.51 40.74
C VAL A 17 11.43 -7.84 40.01
N SER A 18 10.55 -6.84 39.83
CA SER A 18 9.30 -7.02 39.09
C SER A 18 9.52 -6.82 37.59
N CYS A 19 9.57 -7.95 36.88
CA CYS A 19 9.37 -8.14 35.44
C CYS A 19 10.34 -7.41 34.49
N GLU A 20 11.49 -8.03 34.28
CA GLU A 20 12.05 -8.12 32.94
C GLU A 20 11.22 -9.17 32.18
N GLN A 21 10.08 -8.73 31.65
CA GLN A 21 9.37 -9.48 30.64
C GLN A 21 9.92 -8.96 29.31
N GLU A 22 10.88 -9.71 28.77
CA GLU A 22 11.33 -9.54 27.38
C GLU A 22 10.12 -9.82 26.49
N GLU A 23 9.28 -8.81 26.29
CA GLU A 23 8.44 -8.74 25.12
C GLU A 23 9.40 -8.67 23.95
N VAL A 24 9.52 -9.78 23.22
CA VAL A 24 9.95 -9.74 21.82
C VAL A 24 8.87 -8.94 21.09
N VAL A 25 8.93 -7.62 21.23
CA VAL A 25 8.34 -6.68 20.30
C VAL A 25 9.08 -6.98 19.01
N LYS A 26 8.48 -7.82 18.17
CA LYS A 26 8.78 -7.78 16.74
C LYS A 26 8.49 -6.35 16.36
N GLU A 27 9.53 -5.52 16.26
CA GLU A 27 9.42 -4.18 15.68
C GLU A 27 8.65 -4.35 14.38
N GLU A 28 7.41 -3.86 14.39
CA GLU A 28 6.60 -3.78 13.19
C GLU A 28 7.37 -2.86 12.27
N LYS A 29 7.97 -3.44 11.23
CA LYS A 29 8.69 -2.66 10.24
C LYS A 29 7.66 -1.78 9.54
N GLU A 30 7.59 -0.52 9.95
CA GLU A 30 6.82 0.51 9.28
C GLU A 30 7.22 0.47 7.80
N ILE A 31 6.27 0.14 6.92
CA ILE A 31 6.55 0.02 5.49
C ILE A 31 6.86 1.44 5.00
N ASN A 32 8.13 1.69 4.66
CA ASN A 32 8.50 2.97 4.08
C ASN A 32 7.92 3.06 2.66
N THR A 33 7.45 4.24 2.27
CA THR A 33 6.98 4.52 0.91
C THR A 33 7.99 4.20 -0.18
N GLU A 34 9.29 4.20 0.13
CA GLU A 34 10.33 3.77 -0.81
C GLU A 34 10.33 2.25 -1.04
N ASP A 35 9.95 1.44 -0.03
CA ASP A 35 9.93 -0.03 -0.12
C ASP A 35 8.79 -0.56 -1.02
N ILE A 36 7.86 0.32 -1.41
CA ILE A 36 6.73 0.00 -2.28
C ILE A 36 6.84 0.64 -3.67
N LYS A 37 7.96 1.31 -3.98
CA LYS A 37 8.16 1.99 -5.26
C LYS A 37 9.22 1.29 -6.10
N TYR A 38 8.89 1.03 -7.36
CA TYR A 38 9.85 0.63 -8.40
C TYR A 38 9.93 1.72 -9.46
N SER A 39 11.11 2.30 -9.65
CA SER A 39 11.29 3.47 -10.52
C SER A 39 12.18 3.14 -11.71
N PHE A 40 11.85 3.69 -12.88
CA PHE A 40 12.63 3.53 -14.10
C PHE A 40 12.50 4.76 -15.01
N LYS A 41 13.34 4.84 -16.04
CA LYS A 41 13.30 5.92 -17.03
C LYS A 41 13.15 5.37 -18.43
N HIS A 42 12.49 6.13 -19.29
CA HIS A 42 12.53 5.86 -20.72
C HIS A 42 13.98 5.97 -21.23
N PRO A 43 14.50 4.97 -21.98
CA PRO A 43 15.90 4.96 -22.39
C PRO A 43 16.25 6.13 -23.34
N GLU A 44 15.30 6.55 -24.16
CA GLU A 44 15.52 7.61 -25.16
C GLU A 44 15.12 9.02 -24.68
N THR A 45 13.90 9.19 -24.12
CA THR A 45 13.38 10.50 -23.72
C THR A 45 13.77 10.91 -22.30
N GLY A 46 14.20 9.96 -21.46
CA GLY A 46 14.49 10.20 -20.05
C GLY A 46 13.26 10.42 -19.16
N GLN A 47 12.05 10.27 -19.70
CA GLN A 47 10.80 10.36 -18.93
C GLN A 47 10.82 9.42 -17.72
N GLU A 48 10.45 9.93 -16.55
CA GLU A 48 10.48 9.18 -15.30
C GLU A 48 9.16 8.45 -15.04
N TYR A 49 9.26 7.22 -14.56
CA TYR A 49 8.13 6.37 -14.23
C TYR A 49 8.31 5.74 -12.86
N ASN A 50 7.20 5.65 -12.13
CA ASN A 50 7.12 5.00 -10.82
C ASN A 50 5.98 3.98 -10.82
N VAL A 51 6.28 2.75 -10.39
CA VAL A 51 5.30 1.72 -10.09
C VAL A 51 5.14 1.66 -8.58
N VAL A 52 3.95 2.02 -8.09
CA VAL A 52 3.61 2.04 -6.67
C VAL A 52 2.81 0.80 -6.33
N HIS A 53 3.43 -0.11 -5.58
CA HIS A 53 2.87 -1.38 -5.13
C HIS A 53 1.93 -1.20 -3.92
N ALA A 54 0.84 -0.44 -4.09
CA ALA A 54 -0.11 -0.11 -3.03
C ALA A 54 -0.70 -1.36 -2.34
N TYR A 55 -0.79 -2.50 -3.05
CA TYR A 55 -1.21 -3.77 -2.46
C TYR A 55 -0.38 -4.20 -1.24
N LYS A 56 0.90 -3.82 -1.13
CA LYS A 56 1.75 -4.18 0.01
C LYS A 56 1.23 -3.59 1.32
N LEU A 57 0.54 -2.45 1.26
CA LEU A 57 -0.01 -1.73 2.43
C LEU A 57 -1.25 -2.41 3.02
N TYR A 58 -1.94 -3.26 2.25
CA TYR A 58 -3.17 -3.93 2.70
C TYR A 58 -2.90 -4.92 3.84
N ASN A 59 -1.68 -5.45 3.99
CA ASN A 59 -1.34 -6.35 5.09
C ASN A 59 -1.46 -5.65 6.45
N ASN A 60 -0.96 -4.42 6.56
CA ASN A 60 -1.04 -3.64 7.80
C ASN A 60 -2.48 -3.24 8.10
N TYR A 61 -3.22 -2.77 7.08
CA TYR A 61 -4.65 -2.51 7.19
C TYR A 61 -5.42 -3.72 7.73
N VAL A 62 -5.25 -4.90 7.12
CA VAL A 62 -5.90 -6.15 7.54
C VAL A 62 -5.55 -6.52 8.97
N LYS A 63 -4.28 -6.35 9.36
CA LYS A 63 -3.82 -6.66 10.71
C LYS A 63 -4.48 -5.74 11.73
N LYS A 64 -4.46 -4.41 11.50
CA LYS A 64 -5.03 -3.42 12.42
C LYS A 64 -6.54 -3.59 12.65
N ILE A 65 -7.32 -3.89 11.61
CA ILE A 65 -8.76 -4.13 11.77
C ILE A 65 -9.07 -5.46 12.48
N LYS A 66 -8.16 -6.45 12.42
CA LYS A 66 -8.31 -7.71 13.16
C LYS A 66 -7.94 -7.57 14.62
N ASP A 67 -6.85 -6.86 14.91
CA ASP A 67 -6.34 -6.67 16.26
C ASP A 67 -7.27 -5.72 17.05
N ASN A 68 -7.89 -4.75 16.37
CA ASN A 68 -8.85 -3.80 16.98
C ASN A 68 -10.13 -3.66 16.13
N PRO A 69 -11.08 -4.61 16.23
CA PRO A 69 -12.31 -4.62 15.43
C PRO A 69 -13.24 -3.42 15.65
N SER A 70 -13.04 -2.66 16.74
CA SER A 70 -13.80 -1.43 17.04
C SER A 70 -13.37 -0.23 16.22
N ASN A 71 -12.21 -0.28 15.56
CA ASN A 71 -11.73 0.82 14.74
C ASN A 71 -12.58 0.95 13.46
N PRO A 72 -12.97 2.18 13.06
CA PRO A 72 -13.64 2.39 11.77
C PRO A 72 -12.73 1.94 10.62
N LYS A 73 -13.20 0.98 9.80
CA LYS A 73 -12.40 0.38 8.73
C LYS A 73 -11.91 1.43 7.73
N GLU A 74 -12.78 2.38 7.42
CA GLU A 74 -12.50 3.49 6.51
C GLU A 74 -11.35 4.35 7.02
N GLN A 75 -11.30 4.63 8.33
CA GLN A 75 -10.23 5.40 8.94
C GLN A 75 -8.91 4.63 8.91
N VAL A 76 -8.92 3.34 9.28
CA VAL A 76 -7.71 2.51 9.23
C VAL A 76 -7.21 2.38 7.79
N PHE A 77 -8.11 2.26 6.81
CA PHE A 77 -7.73 2.20 5.40
C PHE A 77 -7.11 3.51 4.91
N GLU A 78 -7.67 4.65 5.31
CA GLU A 78 -7.12 5.97 5.01
C GLU A 78 -5.69 6.10 5.53
N GLU A 79 -5.48 5.72 6.81
CA GLU A 79 -4.19 5.84 7.48
C GLU A 79 -3.14 4.87 6.92
N GLU A 80 -3.51 3.61 6.70
CA GLU A 80 -2.57 2.55 6.34
C GLU A 80 -2.32 2.43 4.84
N VAL A 81 -3.29 2.78 4.00
CA VAL A 81 -3.22 2.54 2.55
C VAL A 81 -3.19 3.82 1.76
N ILE A 82 -4.10 4.76 2.03
CA ILE A 82 -4.23 5.97 1.21
C ILE A 82 -3.14 6.99 1.51
N LYS A 83 -2.97 7.35 2.79
CA LYS A 83 -2.03 8.39 3.20
C LYS A 83 -0.59 8.12 2.75
N PRO A 84 -0.06 6.88 2.81
CA PRO A 84 1.30 6.60 2.32
C PRO A 84 1.46 6.84 0.81
N ILE A 85 0.42 6.64 0.01
CA ILE A 85 0.52 6.73 -1.45
C ILE A 85 -0.08 8.02 -2.02
N PHE A 86 -0.65 8.88 -1.17
CA PHE A 86 -1.42 10.05 -1.61
C PHE A 86 -0.65 10.93 -2.59
N ASP A 87 0.59 11.28 -2.26
CA ASP A 87 1.42 12.15 -3.10
C ASP A 87 1.70 11.55 -4.48
N SER A 88 1.98 10.24 -4.54
CA SER A 88 2.27 9.56 -5.81
C SER A 88 1.00 9.35 -6.63
N CYS A 89 -0.10 8.94 -6.00
CA CYS A 89 -1.29 8.43 -6.68
C CYS A 89 -2.41 9.46 -6.88
N TYR A 90 -2.48 10.49 -6.05
CA TYR A 90 -3.68 11.33 -5.93
C TYR A 90 -3.45 12.83 -5.82
N LYS A 91 -2.31 13.28 -5.28
CA LYS A 91 -2.02 14.72 -5.17
C LYS A 91 -2.03 15.38 -6.54
N ASP A 92 -2.77 16.48 -6.67
CA ASP A 92 -2.97 17.20 -7.93
C ASP A 92 -3.66 16.38 -9.04
N ALA A 93 -4.32 15.27 -8.70
CA ALA A 93 -5.12 14.49 -9.64
C ALA A 93 -6.38 15.28 -10.07
N GLU A 94 -6.62 15.36 -11.38
CA GLU A 94 -7.67 16.17 -12.00
C GLU A 94 -9.05 15.48 -11.97
N PHE A 95 -9.07 14.14 -11.90
CA PHE A 95 -10.27 13.30 -11.93
C PHE A 95 -10.61 12.68 -10.57
N PHE A 96 -10.02 13.22 -9.50
CA PHE A 96 -10.07 12.72 -8.12
C PHE A 96 -11.49 12.48 -7.59
N GLU A 97 -12.48 13.28 -7.99
CA GLU A 97 -13.89 13.04 -7.64
C GLU A 97 -14.69 12.39 -8.78
N ARG A 98 -14.62 11.06 -8.87
CA ARG A 98 -15.45 10.30 -9.81
C ARG A 98 -16.55 9.54 -9.05
N ILE A 99 -17.81 9.87 -9.34
CA ILE A 99 -18.99 9.16 -8.80
C ILE A 99 -19.18 9.39 -7.27
N GLY A 100 -18.91 10.61 -6.79
CA GLY A 100 -19.07 10.96 -5.37
C GLY A 100 -18.10 10.25 -4.42
N LYS A 101 -17.02 9.68 -4.97
CA LYS A 101 -15.90 9.09 -4.22
C LYS A 101 -14.69 9.97 -4.37
N ILE A 102 -13.96 10.15 -3.27
CA ILE A 102 -12.73 10.95 -3.19
C ILE A 102 -11.54 10.17 -3.77
N TYR A 103 -11.57 8.84 -3.68
CA TYR A 103 -10.51 7.95 -4.16
C TYR A 103 -11.09 6.90 -5.11
N SER A 104 -10.25 6.43 -6.02
CA SER A 104 -10.59 5.33 -6.93
C SER A 104 -10.69 3.97 -6.26
N VAL A 105 -10.14 3.83 -5.05
CA VAL A 105 -10.33 2.68 -4.17
C VAL A 105 -11.06 3.05 -2.89
N GLN A 106 -11.66 2.05 -2.25
CA GLN A 106 -12.30 2.20 -0.94
C GLN A 106 -11.84 1.08 -0.02
N ALA A 107 -12.04 1.29 1.28
CA ALA A 107 -11.86 0.23 2.27
C ALA A 107 -12.67 -1.01 1.84
N PRO A 108 -12.03 -2.17 1.68
CA PRO A 108 -12.73 -3.36 1.23
C PRO A 108 -13.68 -3.88 2.31
N SER A 109 -14.80 -4.46 1.87
CA SER A 109 -15.72 -5.16 2.77
C SER A 109 -15.05 -6.41 3.37
N GLU A 110 -15.61 -6.92 4.48
CA GLU A 110 -15.07 -8.14 5.11
C GLU A 110 -15.13 -9.35 4.17
N GLU A 111 -16.17 -9.42 3.35
CA GLU A 111 -16.36 -10.48 2.35
C GLU A 111 -15.29 -10.42 1.26
N ASP A 112 -14.93 -9.21 0.83
CA ASP A 112 -13.94 -8.98 -0.23
C ASP A 112 -12.50 -9.22 0.24
N LEU A 113 -12.21 -9.11 1.55
CA LEU A 113 -10.86 -9.22 2.09
C LEU A 113 -10.19 -10.57 1.79
N ASN A 114 -10.95 -11.66 1.78
CA ASN A 114 -10.39 -12.97 1.49
C ASN A 114 -9.95 -13.09 0.02
N GLU A 115 -10.74 -12.53 -0.90
CA GLU A 115 -10.40 -12.50 -2.32
C GLU A 115 -9.21 -11.59 -2.58
N ILE A 116 -9.18 -10.40 -1.96
CA ILE A 116 -8.07 -9.46 -2.06
C ILE A 116 -6.76 -10.10 -1.58
N LYS A 117 -6.76 -10.82 -0.45
CA LYS A 117 -5.57 -11.55 0.02
C LYS A 117 -5.13 -12.62 -0.97
N ALA A 118 -6.07 -13.42 -1.46
CA ALA A 118 -5.76 -14.44 -2.46
C ALA A 118 -5.22 -13.84 -3.76
N THR A 119 -5.61 -12.61 -4.09
CA THR A 119 -5.02 -11.84 -5.19
C THR A 119 -3.61 -11.38 -4.88
N MET A 120 -3.38 -10.78 -3.70
CA MET A 120 -2.05 -10.33 -3.27
C MET A 120 -1.02 -11.45 -3.25
N GLU A 121 -1.40 -12.65 -2.79
CA GLU A 121 -0.51 -13.83 -2.75
C GLU A 121 -0.06 -14.31 -4.13
N LYS A 122 -0.76 -13.92 -5.21
CA LYS A 122 -0.46 -14.31 -6.59
C LYS A 122 0.31 -13.25 -7.37
N ILE A 123 0.49 -12.06 -6.80
CA ILE A 123 1.25 -11.00 -7.46
C ILE A 123 2.71 -11.42 -7.48
N ASP A 124 3.22 -11.66 -8.68
CA ASP A 124 4.64 -11.75 -8.98
C ASP A 124 5.12 -10.33 -9.30
N GLU A 125 5.80 -9.72 -8.33
CA GLU A 125 6.21 -8.32 -8.38
C GLU A 125 7.18 -8.03 -9.53
N ASP A 126 8.19 -8.89 -9.73
CA ASP A 126 9.18 -8.72 -10.80
C ASP A 126 8.50 -8.79 -12.17
N LYS A 127 7.65 -9.80 -12.36
CA LYS A 127 6.90 -9.95 -13.62
C LYS A 127 5.91 -8.80 -13.84
N LEU A 128 5.30 -8.30 -12.78
CA LEU A 128 4.40 -7.15 -12.84
C LEU A 128 5.18 -5.90 -13.26
N ASN A 129 6.33 -5.65 -12.65
CA ASN A 129 7.23 -4.54 -12.98
C ASN A 129 7.68 -4.63 -14.44
N ASP A 130 8.21 -5.76 -14.89
CA ASP A 130 8.61 -5.96 -16.28
C ASP A 130 7.46 -5.68 -17.26
N THR A 131 6.25 -6.13 -16.92
CA THR A 131 5.08 -5.94 -17.79
C THR A 131 4.64 -4.48 -17.84
N VAL A 132 4.68 -3.76 -16.72
CA VAL A 132 4.34 -2.34 -16.65
C VAL A 132 5.40 -1.49 -17.36
N VAL A 133 6.69 -1.80 -17.17
CA VAL A 133 7.80 -1.15 -17.88
C VAL A 133 7.60 -1.30 -19.39
N ASP A 134 7.46 -2.52 -19.89
CA ASP A 134 7.24 -2.80 -21.31
C ASP A 134 6.07 -1.97 -21.89
N ALA A 135 4.96 -1.90 -21.15
CA ALA A 135 3.75 -1.21 -21.61
C ALA A 135 3.94 0.31 -21.66
N LEU A 136 4.54 0.90 -20.64
CA LEU A 136 4.74 2.35 -20.55
C LEU A 136 5.81 2.85 -21.53
N ILE A 137 6.89 2.10 -21.72
CA ILE A 137 7.89 2.39 -22.75
C ILE A 137 7.25 2.35 -24.13
N GLU A 138 6.48 1.31 -24.45
CA GLU A 138 5.80 1.22 -25.73
C GLU A 138 4.80 2.37 -25.93
N ALA A 139 3.99 2.69 -24.91
CA ALA A 139 2.99 3.76 -25.01
C ALA A 139 3.64 5.14 -25.25
N SER A 140 4.73 5.44 -24.54
CA SER A 140 5.41 6.74 -24.66
C SER A 140 6.19 6.93 -25.95
N ASN A 141 6.52 5.86 -26.67
CA ASN A 141 7.01 5.96 -28.05
C ASN A 141 5.97 6.58 -29.01
N TYR A 142 4.68 6.45 -28.72
CA TYR A 142 3.60 7.03 -29.53
C TYR A 142 3.04 8.33 -28.93
N ILE A 143 3.00 8.43 -27.60
CA ILE A 143 2.45 9.56 -26.87
C ILE A 143 3.51 10.04 -25.86
N PRO A 144 4.57 10.73 -26.33
CA PRO A 144 5.65 11.15 -25.45
C PRO A 144 5.18 12.20 -24.46
N SER A 145 5.74 12.17 -23.26
CA SER A 145 5.51 13.16 -22.23
C SER A 145 6.80 13.44 -21.47
N GLU A 146 6.95 14.67 -20.98
CA GLU A 146 8.03 15.03 -20.05
C GLU A 146 7.59 14.84 -18.60
N MET A 147 6.31 14.51 -18.36
CA MET A 147 5.77 14.35 -17.02
C MET A 147 6.16 13.00 -16.42
N GLU A 148 6.59 13.05 -15.16
CA GLU A 148 6.68 11.86 -14.33
C GLU A 148 5.32 11.15 -14.29
N THR A 149 5.34 9.84 -14.54
CA THR A 149 4.12 9.03 -14.53
C THR A 149 4.16 7.98 -13.43
N ASN A 150 3.16 8.01 -12.56
CA ASN A 150 2.97 7.09 -11.45
C ASN A 150 1.85 6.09 -11.79
N VAL A 151 2.16 4.79 -11.70
CA VAL A 151 1.18 3.70 -11.81
C VAL A 151 0.99 3.07 -10.43
N CYS A 152 -0.19 3.28 -9.85
CA CYS A 152 -0.55 2.78 -8.54
C CYS A 152 -1.35 1.49 -8.65
N ILE A 153 -0.81 0.41 -8.10
CA ILE A 153 -1.34 -0.95 -8.28
C ILE A 153 -2.08 -1.39 -7.03
N TYR A 154 -3.40 -1.48 -7.17
CA TYR A 154 -4.33 -1.90 -6.13
C TYR A 154 -4.73 -3.35 -6.33
N PRO A 155 -4.83 -4.16 -5.27
CA PRO A 155 -5.44 -5.47 -5.36
C PRO A 155 -6.95 -5.29 -5.48
N SER A 156 -7.57 -5.98 -6.44
CA SER A 156 -9.01 -5.90 -6.68
C SER A 156 -9.63 -7.28 -6.72
N LYS A 157 -10.92 -7.32 -6.37
CA LYS A 157 -11.77 -8.47 -6.67
C LYS A 157 -12.11 -8.52 -8.15
N VAL A 158 -12.42 -9.72 -8.64
CA VAL A 158 -12.93 -9.91 -9.99
C VAL A 158 -14.34 -9.35 -10.07
N SER A 159 -14.52 -8.30 -10.85
CA SER A 159 -15.84 -7.73 -11.12
C SER A 159 -15.95 -7.44 -12.61
N PRO A 160 -16.94 -8.00 -13.31
CA PRO A 160 -17.08 -7.85 -14.77
C PRO A 160 -17.32 -6.41 -15.22
N ASN A 161 -17.74 -5.54 -14.29
CA ASN A 161 -18.07 -4.14 -14.57
C ASN A 161 -17.03 -3.16 -13.99
N SER A 162 -15.96 -3.65 -13.36
CA SER A 162 -14.93 -2.76 -12.82
C SER A 162 -13.87 -2.47 -13.87
N PRO A 163 -13.47 -1.20 -14.05
CA PRO A 163 -12.35 -0.86 -14.91
C PRO A 163 -11.09 -1.57 -14.39
N LEU A 164 -10.26 -2.06 -15.30
CA LEU A 164 -8.97 -2.66 -14.93
C LEU A 164 -7.90 -1.59 -14.68
N MET A 165 -8.03 -0.44 -15.35
CA MET A 165 -7.16 0.71 -15.20
C MET A 165 -7.97 1.99 -15.40
N MET A 166 -7.55 3.07 -14.77
CA MET A 166 -8.05 4.41 -15.03
C MET A 166 -6.98 5.47 -14.80
N THR A 167 -7.11 6.61 -15.46
CA THR A 167 -6.33 7.81 -15.15
C THR A 167 -7.01 8.59 -14.03
N GLU A 168 -6.23 8.96 -13.02
CA GLU A 168 -6.63 9.92 -11.98
C GLU A 168 -6.32 11.36 -12.43
N GLY A 169 -5.42 11.51 -13.40
CA GLY A 169 -4.96 12.77 -13.95
C GLY A 169 -3.70 12.56 -14.80
N SER A 170 -3.18 13.64 -15.36
CA SER A 170 -1.93 13.63 -16.11
C SER A 170 -0.79 13.01 -15.28
N GLY A 171 -0.19 11.93 -15.79
CA GLY A 171 0.88 11.21 -15.10
C GLY A 171 0.44 10.38 -13.88
N LYS A 172 -0.86 10.11 -13.70
CA LYS A 172 -1.37 9.27 -12.59
C LYS A 172 -2.36 8.23 -13.08
N ILE A 173 -2.00 6.97 -12.88
CA ILE A 173 -2.76 5.82 -13.36
C ILE A 173 -3.02 4.88 -12.17
N SER A 174 -4.28 4.54 -11.96
CA SER A 174 -4.67 3.47 -11.04
C SER A 174 -4.87 2.18 -11.83
N ALA A 175 -4.19 1.12 -11.42
CA ALA A 175 -4.31 -0.22 -11.98
C ALA A 175 -4.91 -1.16 -10.94
N PHE A 176 -6.06 -1.77 -11.26
CA PHE A 176 -6.78 -2.70 -10.40
C PHE A 176 -6.38 -4.13 -10.77
N TYR A 177 -5.38 -4.64 -10.08
CA TYR A 177 -4.86 -5.98 -10.31
C TYR A 177 -5.89 -7.03 -9.87
N ILE A 178 -6.30 -7.87 -10.83
CA ILE A 178 -7.12 -9.05 -10.60
C ILE A 178 -6.36 -10.30 -11.03
N ASN A 179 -6.72 -11.45 -10.47
CA ASN A 179 -6.08 -12.76 -10.74
C ASN A 179 -6.07 -13.23 -12.21
N PHE A 180 -6.75 -12.51 -13.10
CA PHE A 180 -6.84 -12.81 -14.54
C PHE A 180 -6.16 -11.74 -15.43
N MET A 181 -5.48 -10.76 -14.84
CA MET A 181 -4.73 -9.75 -15.58
C MET A 181 -3.58 -10.40 -16.38
N LYS A 182 -3.80 -10.55 -17.67
CA LYS A 182 -2.78 -10.94 -18.66
C LYS A 182 -2.13 -9.69 -19.26
N LYS A 183 -0.90 -9.83 -19.77
CA LYS A 183 -0.10 -8.78 -20.48
C LYS A 183 -0.90 -7.96 -21.50
N LEU A 184 -1.97 -8.52 -22.09
CA LEU A 184 -2.84 -7.84 -23.04
C LEU A 184 -3.58 -6.63 -22.46
N TYR A 185 -3.96 -6.63 -21.19
CA TYR A 185 -4.77 -5.55 -20.61
C TYR A 185 -3.96 -4.29 -20.29
N LEU A 186 -2.68 -4.45 -19.95
CA LEU A 186 -1.76 -3.32 -19.71
C LEU A 186 -1.38 -2.59 -21.00
N LYS A 187 -1.53 -3.22 -22.17
CA LYS A 187 -1.25 -2.62 -23.48
C LYS A 187 -2.41 -1.79 -24.06
N LEU A 188 -3.58 -1.82 -23.42
CA LEU A 188 -4.82 -1.21 -23.94
C LEU A 188 -5.22 0.07 -23.17
N ALA A 189 -4.47 0.43 -22.14
CA ALA A 189 -4.66 1.66 -21.37
C ALA A 189 -3.88 2.82 -21.99
#